data_AF-A0A935LIH4-F1
#
_entry.id   AF-A0A935LIH4-F1
#
_cell.length_a   1.000
_cell.length_b   1.000
_cell.length_c   1.000
_cell.angle_alpha   90.00
_cell.angle_beta   90.00
_cell.angle_gamma   90.00
#
_symmetry.space_group_name_H-M   'P 1'
#
loop_
_entity.id
_entity.type
_entity.pdbx_description
1 polymer ?
#
loop_
_entity_poly.entity_id
_entity_poly.type
_entity_poly.pdbx_seq_one_letter_code
_entity_poly.pdbx_strand_id
1 'polypeptide(L)'
;MPTKIQKALRSAALYLLLSVGVIHLAWAVIATYQQIVDAVKNSPNSNAFLVANAAAVANLALRVENRSGDTTSYNGSCCSGILQMNATNIAAFAHVTPAVYRTWSLQAQIDAWTALTVSALGASSVSTLRSMSTFDGMPTDAYMQLSCIQMGIGNCQTMITSGRCEGWRDINGTSICRMAAGMQGLTYTPGTGTGTPTPSSTSSNNSSLFTPTPGSYVPLGSSVSALLDASFTSGSGVSMASVNTLIKTILLSILVVFAIKASIGAWGQYQAGQMDTFELKQGGKRILILMMLMTLVFVY
;
A
#
# COMPACT_ATOMS: atom_id res chain seq x y z
N MET A 1 -28.03 -33.62 28.79
CA MET A 1 -28.01 -33.56 27.30
C MET A 1 -28.25 -32.13 26.87
N PRO A 2 -27.38 -31.48 26.07
CA PRO A 2 -27.65 -30.13 25.60
C PRO A 2 -28.93 -30.14 24.76
N THR A 3 -29.90 -29.32 25.14
CA THR A 3 -31.17 -29.19 24.44
C THR A 3 -30.92 -28.76 22.99
N LYS A 4 -31.81 -29.12 22.05
CA LYS A 4 -31.70 -28.77 20.62
C LYS A 4 -31.42 -27.26 20.39
N ILE A 5 -31.80 -26.42 21.34
CA ILE A 5 -31.57 -24.97 21.38
C ILE A 5 -30.10 -24.60 21.64
N GLN A 6 -29.39 -25.31 22.54
CA GLN A 6 -27.96 -25.10 22.78
C GLN A 6 -27.10 -25.46 21.56
N LYS A 7 -27.48 -26.47 20.78
CA LYS A 7 -26.81 -26.80 19.51
C LYS A 7 -27.04 -25.71 18.46
N ALA A 8 -28.27 -25.21 18.31
CA ALA A 8 -28.59 -24.14 17.37
C ALA A 8 -27.89 -22.81 17.70
N LEU A 9 -27.76 -22.46 18.99
CA LEU A 9 -27.04 -21.27 19.44
C LEU A 9 -25.53 -21.38 19.25
N ARG A 10 -24.94 -22.55 19.46
CA ARG A 10 -23.53 -22.80 19.14
C ARG A 10 -23.27 -22.67 17.65
N SER A 11 -24.16 -23.18 16.81
CA SER A 11 -24.08 -22.99 15.36
C SER A 11 -24.23 -21.52 14.97
N ALA A 12 -25.17 -20.78 15.54
CA ALA A 12 -25.35 -19.36 15.23
C ALA A 12 -24.18 -18.48 15.71
N ALA A 13 -23.63 -18.75 16.90
CA ALA A 13 -22.44 -18.08 17.40
C ALA A 13 -21.18 -18.45 16.59
N LEU A 14 -21.08 -19.70 16.13
CA LEU A 14 -20.02 -20.13 15.22
C LEU A 14 -20.16 -19.48 13.84
N TYR A 15 -21.38 -19.34 13.31
CA TYR A 15 -21.65 -18.60 12.07
C TYR A 15 -21.40 -17.09 12.23
N LEU A 16 -21.68 -16.52 13.41
CA LEU A 16 -21.38 -15.12 13.70
C LEU A 16 -19.86 -14.91 13.84
N LEU A 17 -19.15 -15.80 14.52
CA LEU A 17 -17.68 -15.81 14.65
C LEU A 17 -16.98 -16.12 13.32
N LEU A 18 -17.56 -16.97 12.47
CA LEU A 18 -17.12 -17.18 11.09
C LEU A 18 -17.42 -15.94 10.24
N SER A 19 -18.57 -15.28 10.42
CA SER A 19 -18.89 -14.05 9.68
C SER A 19 -18.06 -12.86 10.12
N VAL A 20 -17.58 -12.81 11.37
CA VAL A 20 -16.67 -11.78 11.90
C VAL A 20 -15.21 -12.16 11.61
N GLY A 21 -14.85 -13.44 11.69
CA GLY A 21 -13.53 -13.96 11.33
C GLY A 21 -13.23 -13.91 9.84
N VAL A 22 -14.26 -13.92 8.98
CA VAL A 22 -14.14 -13.70 7.53
C VAL A 22 -14.04 -12.19 7.18
N ILE A 23 -14.19 -11.26 8.14
CA ILE A 23 -13.91 -9.82 7.90
C ILE A 23 -12.40 -9.49 8.03
N HIS A 24 -11.54 -10.50 8.19
CA HIS A 24 -10.14 -10.42 7.73
C HIS A 24 -10.02 -10.70 6.23
N LEU A 25 -10.98 -10.25 5.44
CA LEU A 25 -10.71 -9.90 4.04
C LEU A 25 -9.52 -8.95 4.09
N ALA A 26 -8.40 -9.33 3.48
CA ALA A 26 -7.25 -8.46 3.32
C ALA A 26 -7.67 -7.31 2.41
N TRP A 27 -8.17 -6.23 3.01
CA TRP A 27 -8.48 -5.01 2.30
C TRP A 27 -7.17 -4.37 1.88
N ALA A 28 -7.14 -3.83 0.67
CA ALA A 28 -6.11 -2.91 0.21
C ALA A 28 -5.88 -1.83 1.27
N VAL A 29 -4.72 -1.87 1.94
CA VAL A 29 -4.29 -0.77 2.79
C VAL A 29 -3.63 0.22 1.85
N ILE A 30 -4.19 1.42 1.78
CA ILE A 30 -3.51 2.54 1.12
C ILE A 30 -2.48 3.06 2.10
N ALA A 31 -1.22 2.67 1.88
CA ALA A 31 -0.08 3.06 2.69
C ALA A 31 0.30 4.52 2.41
N THR A 32 0.35 5.33 3.46
CA THR A 32 0.85 6.70 3.37
C THR A 32 2.38 6.72 3.40
N TYR A 33 2.96 7.83 2.98
CA TYR A 33 4.40 8.06 3.05
C TYR A 33 4.96 7.81 4.46
N GLN A 34 4.31 8.35 5.49
CA GLN A 34 4.78 8.21 6.86
C GLN A 34 4.66 6.76 7.36
N GLN A 35 3.59 6.05 6.99
CA GLN A 35 3.42 4.64 7.35
C GLN A 35 4.54 3.76 6.77
N ILE A 36 5.02 4.06 5.55
CA ILE A 36 6.14 3.34 4.94
C ILE A 36 7.45 3.70 5.65
N VAL A 37 7.69 4.98 5.95
CA VAL A 37 8.87 5.41 6.72
C VAL A 37 8.93 4.71 8.08
N ASP A 38 7.82 4.69 8.80
CA ASP A 38 7.75 4.07 10.13
C ASP A 38 7.92 2.55 10.03
N ALA A 39 7.29 1.91 9.03
CA ALA A 39 7.45 0.48 8.80
C ALA A 39 8.90 0.08 8.50
N VAL A 40 9.63 0.88 7.71
CA VAL A 40 11.05 0.64 7.45
C VAL A 40 11.86 0.78 8.73
N LYS A 41 11.61 1.82 9.54
CA LYS A 41 12.33 2.02 10.81
C LYS A 41 12.04 0.92 11.84
N ASN A 42 10.82 0.39 11.84
CA ASN A 42 10.38 -0.64 12.77
C ASN A 42 10.73 -2.07 12.32
N SER A 43 11.15 -2.27 11.07
CA SER A 43 11.49 -3.59 10.57
C SER A 43 12.67 -4.19 11.35
N PRO A 44 12.57 -5.44 11.83
CA PRO A 44 13.67 -6.12 12.50
C PRO A 44 14.85 -6.42 11.55
N ASN A 45 14.62 -6.35 10.23
CA ASN A 45 15.63 -6.60 9.21
C ASN A 45 16.33 -5.32 8.73
N SER A 46 15.86 -4.14 9.14
CA SER A 46 16.46 -2.87 8.73
C SER A 46 17.82 -2.65 9.39
N ASN A 47 18.83 -2.33 8.57
CA ASN A 47 20.12 -1.86 9.05
C ASN A 47 20.16 -0.32 9.18
N ALA A 48 21.27 0.21 9.71
CA ALA A 48 21.44 1.64 9.92
C ALA A 48 21.26 2.47 8.63
N PHE A 49 21.66 1.94 7.47
CA PHE A 49 21.46 2.61 6.18
C PHE A 49 19.97 2.76 5.85
N LEU A 50 19.17 1.69 5.98
CA LEU A 50 17.74 1.75 5.70
C LEU A 50 16.97 2.63 6.69
N VAL A 51 17.33 2.58 7.98
CA VAL A 51 16.74 3.45 9.01
C VAL A 51 17.00 4.92 8.70
N ALA A 52 18.24 5.28 8.34
CA ALA A 52 18.61 6.65 7.99
C ALA A 52 17.95 7.13 6.69
N ASN A 53 17.67 6.22 5.75
CA ASN A 53 17.15 6.53 4.43
C ASN A 53 15.71 6.04 4.20
N ALA A 54 14.93 5.84 5.26
CA ALA A 54 13.56 5.36 5.19
C ALA A 54 12.65 6.26 4.31
N ALA A 55 12.92 7.56 4.30
CA ALA A 55 12.29 8.54 3.41
C ALA A 55 12.48 8.19 1.91
N ALA A 56 13.68 7.76 1.53
CA ALA A 56 13.97 7.36 0.16
C ALA A 56 13.21 6.08 -0.22
N VAL A 57 13.02 5.14 0.71
CA VAL A 57 12.19 3.94 0.48
C VAL A 57 10.72 4.32 0.29
N ALA A 58 10.18 5.25 1.07
CA ALA A 58 8.82 5.74 0.87
C ALA A 58 8.64 6.47 -0.48
N ASN A 59 9.66 7.20 -0.94
CA ASN A 59 9.68 7.78 -2.28
C ASN A 59 9.75 6.71 -3.39
N LEU A 60 10.53 5.64 -3.19
CA LEU A 60 10.56 4.50 -4.11
C LEU A 60 9.16 3.92 -4.30
N ALA A 61 8.48 3.61 -3.19
CA ALA A 61 7.12 3.12 -3.21
C ALA A 61 6.17 4.09 -3.91
N LEU A 62 6.07 5.34 -3.47
CA LEU A 62 4.95 6.20 -3.84
C LEU A 62 5.17 7.08 -5.08
N ARG A 63 6.41 7.22 -5.57
CA ARG A 63 6.69 8.00 -6.79
C ARG A 63 6.95 7.13 -8.00
N VAL A 64 7.49 5.94 -7.77
CA VAL A 64 8.00 5.06 -8.82
C VAL A 64 7.18 3.78 -8.91
N GLU A 65 7.14 2.98 -7.84
CA GLU A 65 6.63 1.61 -7.91
C GLU A 65 5.10 1.53 -7.87
N ASN A 66 4.49 2.25 -6.94
CA ASN A 66 3.06 2.21 -6.66
C ASN A 66 2.55 3.56 -6.13
N ARG A 67 2.21 4.45 -7.08
CA ARG A 67 1.70 5.79 -6.78
C ARG A 67 0.40 5.82 -5.98
N SER A 68 -0.37 4.74 -6.01
CA SER A 68 -1.64 4.64 -5.30
C SER A 68 -1.46 4.30 -3.82
N GLY A 69 -0.28 3.80 -3.41
CA GLY A 69 -0.04 3.31 -2.06
C GLY A 69 -0.72 1.98 -1.73
N ASP A 70 -1.36 1.33 -2.70
CA ASP A 70 -2.12 0.09 -2.48
C ASP A 70 -1.23 -1.13 -2.21
N THR A 71 -1.27 -1.64 -0.97
CA THR A 71 -0.50 -2.83 -0.58
C THR A 71 -0.90 -4.11 -1.31
N THR A 72 -2.01 -4.14 -2.02
CA THR A 72 -2.49 -5.31 -2.78
C THR A 72 -2.15 -5.24 -4.28
N SER A 73 -1.43 -4.20 -4.71
CA SER A 73 -1.16 -3.95 -6.13
C SER A 73 -0.39 -5.07 -6.81
N TYR A 74 -0.75 -5.32 -8.07
CA TYR A 74 -0.07 -6.22 -8.99
C TYR A 74 0.02 -5.52 -10.35
N ASN A 75 1.22 -5.37 -10.92
CA ASN A 75 1.40 -4.64 -12.18
C ASN A 75 1.06 -5.43 -13.46
N GLY A 76 0.41 -6.59 -13.33
CA GLY A 76 -0.01 -7.41 -14.47
C GLY A 76 1.06 -8.38 -15.00
N SER A 77 2.34 -8.15 -14.71
CA SER A 77 3.43 -8.89 -15.39
C SER A 77 4.48 -9.53 -14.47
N CYS A 78 4.82 -8.93 -13.34
CA CYS A 78 5.93 -9.45 -12.52
C CYS A 78 5.77 -9.26 -11.03
N CYS A 79 5.13 -8.17 -10.61
CA CYS A 79 5.52 -7.53 -9.37
C CYS A 79 4.32 -7.20 -8.49
N SER A 80 4.51 -7.38 -7.19
CA SER A 80 3.42 -7.39 -6.21
C SER A 80 3.74 -6.54 -4.98
N GLY A 81 2.69 -5.95 -4.40
CA GLY A 81 2.76 -5.21 -3.14
C GLY A 81 3.25 -3.77 -3.27
N ILE A 82 3.45 -3.11 -2.14
CA ILE A 82 3.75 -1.67 -2.08
C ILE A 82 5.07 -1.28 -2.77
N LEU A 83 6.08 -2.14 -2.70
CA LEU A 83 7.41 -1.96 -3.32
C LEU A 83 7.62 -2.86 -4.54
N GLN A 84 6.53 -3.41 -5.09
CA GLN A 84 6.53 -4.17 -6.35
C GLN A 84 7.63 -5.25 -6.41
N MET A 85 7.68 -6.12 -5.41
CA MET A 85 8.62 -7.25 -5.42
C MET A 85 8.21 -8.28 -6.47
N ASN A 86 9.19 -8.81 -7.21
CA ASN A 86 8.95 -9.89 -8.16
C ASN A 86 8.73 -11.25 -7.47
N ALA A 87 8.18 -12.22 -8.20
CA ALA A 87 7.86 -13.54 -7.66
C ALA A 87 9.06 -14.30 -7.07
N THR A 88 10.23 -14.22 -7.70
CA THR A 88 11.46 -14.89 -7.22
C THR A 88 11.88 -14.35 -5.85
N ASN A 89 11.87 -13.02 -5.71
CA ASN A 89 12.23 -12.35 -4.48
C ASN A 89 11.20 -12.59 -3.37
N ILE A 90 9.91 -12.64 -3.71
CA ILE A 90 8.85 -13.00 -2.75
C ILE A 90 9.06 -14.44 -2.26
N ALA A 91 9.35 -15.38 -3.15
CA ALA A 91 9.62 -16.77 -2.74
C ALA A 91 10.86 -16.87 -1.83
N ALA A 92 11.90 -16.10 -2.11
CA ALA A 92 13.16 -16.13 -1.37
C ALA A 92 13.11 -15.46 0.01
N PHE A 93 12.38 -14.34 0.15
CA PHE A 93 12.40 -13.52 1.37
C PHE A 93 11.08 -13.49 2.15
N ALA A 94 9.96 -13.80 1.50
CA ALA A 94 8.66 -13.88 2.14
C ALA A 94 8.15 -15.33 2.26
N HIS A 95 8.76 -16.29 1.53
CA HIS A 95 8.42 -17.72 1.56
C HIS A 95 6.94 -18.02 1.27
N VAL A 96 6.33 -17.18 0.42
CA VAL A 96 4.93 -17.31 0.01
C VAL A 96 4.78 -17.07 -1.49
N THR A 97 3.56 -17.25 -2.01
CA THR A 97 3.24 -16.87 -3.39
C THR A 97 2.96 -15.36 -3.49
N PRO A 98 3.08 -14.74 -4.67
CA PRO A 98 2.72 -13.33 -4.85
C PRO A 98 1.27 -13.01 -4.47
N ALA A 99 0.34 -13.96 -4.69
CA ALA A 99 -1.05 -13.79 -4.30
C ALA A 99 -1.21 -13.68 -2.77
N VAL A 100 -0.51 -14.52 -2.01
CA VAL A 100 -0.51 -14.48 -0.54
C VAL A 100 0.25 -13.24 -0.03
N TYR A 101 1.36 -12.88 -0.66
CA TYR A 101 2.12 -11.68 -0.29
C TYR A 101 1.28 -10.40 -0.35
N ARG A 102 0.41 -10.26 -1.37
CA ARG A 102 -0.49 -9.10 -1.50
C ARG A 102 -1.55 -9.01 -0.41
N THR A 103 -1.83 -10.09 0.30
CA THR A 103 -2.77 -10.07 1.43
C THR A 103 -2.10 -9.72 2.76
N TRP A 104 -0.77 -9.55 2.77
CA TRP A 104 -0.03 -9.19 3.98
C TRP A 104 -0.24 -7.74 4.39
N SER A 105 -0.05 -7.47 5.69
CA SER A 105 0.01 -6.11 6.21
C SER A 105 1.19 -5.33 5.60
N LEU A 106 1.11 -4.00 5.62
CA LEU A 106 2.21 -3.13 5.18
C LEU A 106 3.52 -3.51 5.89
N GLN A 107 3.49 -3.71 7.21
CA GLN A 107 4.69 -4.03 7.98
C GLN A 107 5.35 -5.33 7.48
N ALA A 108 4.57 -6.42 7.31
CA ALA A 108 5.13 -7.69 6.87
C ALA A 108 5.70 -7.62 5.44
N GLN A 109 5.08 -6.84 4.55
CA GLN A 109 5.65 -6.58 3.22
C GLN A 109 6.97 -5.82 3.30
N ILE A 110 7.04 -4.78 4.13
CA ILE A 110 8.27 -4.01 4.36
C ILE A 110 9.35 -4.86 5.04
N ASP A 111 9.01 -5.75 5.97
CA ASP A 111 9.97 -6.65 6.64
C ASP A 111 10.64 -7.59 5.63
N ALA A 112 9.88 -8.16 4.70
CA ALA A 112 10.42 -9.00 3.63
C ALA A 112 11.27 -8.20 2.63
N TRP A 113 10.81 -7.01 2.22
CA TRP A 113 11.58 -6.15 1.31
C TRP A 113 12.88 -5.66 1.95
N THR A 114 12.86 -5.29 3.24
CA THR A 114 14.05 -4.84 3.96
C THR A 114 15.07 -5.97 4.13
N ALA A 115 14.63 -7.21 4.37
CA ALA A 115 15.52 -8.38 4.35
C ALA A 115 16.21 -8.56 2.98
N LEU A 116 15.44 -8.45 1.89
CA LEU A 116 16.00 -8.47 0.53
C LEU A 116 17.02 -7.36 0.33
N THR A 117 16.67 -6.13 0.69
CA THR A 117 17.49 -4.96 0.41
C THR A 117 18.77 -4.99 1.23
N VAL A 118 18.73 -5.43 2.49
CA VAL A 118 19.95 -5.63 3.30
C VAL A 118 20.86 -6.69 2.69
N SER A 119 20.31 -7.81 2.19
CA SER A 119 21.10 -8.80 1.45
C SER A 119 21.75 -8.19 0.20
N ALA A 120 21.01 -7.37 -0.55
CA ALA A 120 21.49 -6.77 -1.79
C ALA A 120 22.49 -5.62 -1.57
N LEU A 121 22.42 -4.91 -0.43
CA LEU A 121 23.37 -3.84 -0.07
C LEU A 121 24.82 -4.33 0.06
N GLY A 122 25.04 -5.64 0.23
CA GLY A 122 26.35 -6.28 0.24
C GLY A 122 26.90 -6.63 -1.15
N ALA A 123 26.14 -6.46 -2.23
CA ALA A 123 26.59 -6.76 -3.58
C ALA A 123 27.71 -5.80 -4.04
N SER A 124 28.66 -6.32 -4.81
CA SER A 124 29.81 -5.55 -5.31
C SER A 124 29.40 -4.34 -6.15
N SER A 125 28.33 -4.43 -6.95
CA SER A 125 27.82 -3.31 -7.73
C SER A 125 27.33 -2.16 -6.85
N VAL A 126 26.60 -2.46 -5.79
CA VAL A 126 26.12 -1.47 -4.82
C VAL A 126 27.29 -0.86 -4.03
N SER A 127 28.24 -1.69 -3.59
CA SER A 127 29.46 -1.23 -2.92
C SER A 127 30.29 -0.34 -3.83
N THR A 128 30.41 -0.67 -5.11
CA THR A 128 31.14 0.13 -6.10
C THR A 128 30.48 1.50 -6.24
N LEU A 129 29.16 1.57 -6.48
CA LEU A 129 28.46 2.86 -6.54
C LEU A 129 28.62 3.68 -5.27
N ARG A 130 28.53 3.05 -4.09
CA ARG A 130 28.71 3.75 -2.80
C ARG A 130 30.12 4.33 -2.64
N SER A 131 31.13 3.68 -3.22
CA SER A 131 32.52 4.19 -3.21
C SER A 131 32.75 5.32 -4.21
N MET A 132 31.88 5.44 -5.20
CA MET A 132 31.87 6.58 -6.12
C MET A 132 31.20 7.77 -5.40
N SER A 133 31.62 9.00 -5.69
CA SER A 133 30.90 10.21 -5.25
C SER A 133 29.78 10.56 -6.23
N THR A 134 30.05 10.34 -7.53
CA THR A 134 29.10 10.52 -8.62
C THR A 134 29.27 9.41 -9.66
N PHE A 135 28.20 9.15 -10.40
CA PHE A 135 28.17 8.26 -11.55
C PHE A 135 27.43 8.96 -12.69
N ASP A 136 28.11 9.18 -13.82
CA ASP A 136 27.57 9.93 -14.98
C ASP A 136 26.97 11.31 -14.58
N GLY A 137 27.63 11.98 -13.63
CA GLY A 137 27.24 13.28 -13.07
C GLY A 137 26.12 13.24 -12.02
N MET A 138 25.49 12.09 -11.79
CA MET A 138 24.49 11.91 -10.73
C MET A 138 25.16 11.56 -9.39
N PRO A 139 24.66 12.06 -8.25
CA PRO A 139 25.13 11.61 -6.94
C PRO A 139 24.81 10.12 -6.73
N THR A 140 25.76 9.37 -6.17
CA THR A 140 25.60 7.95 -5.80
C THR A 140 25.06 7.79 -4.39
N ASP A 141 24.05 8.59 -4.07
CA ASP A 141 23.38 8.65 -2.77
C ASP A 141 22.45 7.43 -2.54
N ALA A 142 21.63 7.51 -1.49
CA ALA A 142 20.70 6.43 -1.16
C ALA A 142 19.67 6.17 -2.28
N TYR A 143 19.27 7.17 -3.06
CA TYR A 143 18.32 6.99 -4.16
C TYR A 143 18.95 6.16 -5.29
N MET A 144 20.22 6.44 -5.63
CA MET A 144 20.96 5.65 -6.61
C MET A 144 21.19 4.21 -6.13
N GLN A 145 21.57 4.03 -4.86
CA GLN A 145 21.80 2.70 -4.29
C GLN A 145 20.51 1.86 -4.22
N LEU A 146 19.40 2.45 -3.81
CA LEU A 146 18.10 1.78 -3.78
C LEU A 146 17.60 1.45 -5.20
N SER A 147 17.76 2.35 -6.16
CA SER A 147 17.41 2.09 -7.56
C SER A 147 18.24 0.96 -8.16
N CYS A 148 19.54 0.89 -7.84
CA CYS A 148 20.44 -0.19 -8.25
C CYS A 148 19.96 -1.56 -7.75
N ILE A 149 19.47 -1.61 -6.51
CA ILE A 149 18.91 -2.84 -5.91
C ILE A 149 17.56 -3.18 -6.56
N GLN A 150 16.67 -2.20 -6.67
CA GLN A 150 15.31 -2.38 -7.18
C GLN A 150 15.29 -2.86 -8.64
N MET A 151 16.14 -2.27 -9.49
CA MET A 151 16.29 -2.69 -10.90
C MET A 151 17.11 -3.98 -11.06
N GLY A 152 17.74 -4.47 -9.98
CA GLY A 152 18.54 -5.68 -9.95
C GLY A 152 20.05 -5.45 -9.98
N ILE A 153 20.76 -6.09 -9.05
CA ILE A 153 22.21 -5.90 -8.84
C ILE A 153 23.08 -6.22 -10.07
N GLY A 154 22.66 -7.15 -10.94
CA GLY A 154 23.35 -7.50 -12.18
C GLY A 154 23.14 -6.48 -13.31
N ASN A 155 21.94 -5.93 -13.41
CA ASN A 155 21.62 -4.81 -14.29
C ASN A 155 22.41 -3.56 -13.88
N CYS A 156 22.53 -3.35 -12.58
CA CYS A 156 23.36 -2.32 -12.00
C CYS A 156 24.86 -2.51 -12.33
N GLN A 157 25.39 -3.73 -12.23
CA GLN A 157 26.76 -4.00 -12.67
C GLN A 157 26.96 -3.70 -14.16
N THR A 158 25.98 -4.02 -15.00
CA THR A 158 26.00 -3.71 -16.45
C THR A 158 26.07 -2.21 -16.68
N MET A 159 25.23 -1.43 -15.98
CA MET A 159 25.29 0.03 -16.03
C MET A 159 26.66 0.56 -15.59
N ILE A 160 27.19 0.12 -14.45
CA ILE A 160 28.50 0.56 -13.95
C ILE A 160 29.60 0.27 -14.96
N THR A 161 29.61 -0.94 -15.54
CA THR A 161 30.61 -1.37 -16.53
C THR A 161 30.56 -0.53 -17.81
N SER A 162 29.38 -0.05 -18.19
CA SER A 162 29.23 0.85 -19.34
C SER A 162 29.77 2.27 -19.09
N GLY A 163 29.94 2.66 -17.82
CA GLY A 163 30.35 4.00 -17.40
C GLY A 163 29.30 5.09 -17.61
N ARG A 164 28.06 4.75 -18.02
CA ARG A 164 26.98 5.72 -18.29
C ARG A 164 25.66 5.25 -17.71
N CYS A 165 24.82 6.18 -17.26
CA CYS A 165 23.49 5.88 -16.76
C CYS A 165 22.64 5.12 -17.78
N GLU A 166 22.82 5.42 -19.06
CA GLU A 166 22.03 4.83 -20.15
C GLU A 166 22.65 3.57 -20.77
N GLY A 167 23.75 3.06 -20.22
CA GLY A 167 24.31 1.79 -20.68
C GLY A 167 23.55 0.55 -20.20
N TRP A 168 22.51 0.74 -19.39
CA TRP A 168 21.47 -0.27 -19.18
C TRP A 168 20.09 0.39 -19.03
N ARG A 169 19.05 -0.25 -19.57
CA ARG A 169 17.65 0.14 -19.42
C ARG A 169 16.77 -1.10 -19.31
N ASP A 170 15.65 -0.96 -18.61
CA ASP A 170 14.58 -1.94 -18.69
C ASP A 170 13.84 -1.87 -20.04
N ILE A 171 12.86 -2.76 -20.23
CA ILE A 171 12.05 -2.83 -21.44
C ILE A 171 11.22 -1.55 -21.69
N ASN A 172 10.96 -0.76 -20.65
CA ASN A 172 10.24 0.50 -20.72
C ASN A 172 11.17 1.70 -20.94
N GLY A 173 12.48 1.46 -21.13
CA GLY A 173 13.48 2.51 -21.34
C GLY A 173 13.92 3.24 -20.07
N THR A 174 13.55 2.75 -18.88
CA THR A 174 13.95 3.29 -17.57
C THR A 174 15.33 2.76 -17.20
N SER A 175 16.28 3.66 -16.98
CA SER A 175 17.58 3.34 -16.39
C SER A 175 17.55 3.53 -14.87
N ILE A 176 18.55 3.00 -14.18
CA ILE A 176 18.69 3.13 -12.72
C ILE A 176 18.80 4.60 -12.32
N CYS A 177 19.52 5.43 -13.08
CA CYS A 177 19.61 6.87 -12.80
C CYS A 177 18.28 7.59 -13.01
N ARG A 178 17.47 7.19 -14.01
CA ARG A 178 16.11 7.74 -14.18
C ARG A 178 15.21 7.37 -13.01
N MET A 179 15.29 6.13 -12.53
CA MET A 179 14.57 5.72 -11.33
C MET A 179 14.99 6.55 -10.11
N ALA A 180 16.30 6.71 -9.88
CA ALA A 180 16.83 7.50 -8.78
C ALA A 180 16.36 8.96 -8.82
N ALA A 181 16.42 9.59 -10.00
CA ALA A 181 15.88 10.94 -10.19
C ALA A 181 14.36 10.98 -9.93
N GLY A 182 13.61 9.99 -10.43
CA GLY A 182 12.16 9.89 -10.22
C GLY A 182 11.76 9.78 -8.74
N MET A 183 12.54 9.05 -7.94
CA MET A 183 12.37 9.00 -6.48
C MET A 183 12.57 10.37 -5.83
N GLN A 184 13.42 11.22 -6.40
CA GLN A 184 13.64 12.59 -5.94
C GLN A 184 12.61 13.59 -6.51
N GLY A 185 11.72 13.15 -7.41
CA GLY A 185 10.80 14.04 -8.13
C GLY A 185 11.49 14.86 -9.24
N LEU A 186 12.65 14.39 -9.72
CA LEU A 186 13.46 15.03 -10.74
C LEU A 186 13.41 14.23 -12.05
N THR A 187 13.77 14.88 -13.15
CA THR A 187 13.95 14.20 -14.45
C THR A 187 15.45 14.08 -14.74
N TYR A 188 15.88 12.89 -15.15
CA TYR A 188 17.24 12.67 -15.65
C TYR A 188 17.29 12.91 -17.15
N THR A 189 18.19 13.80 -17.59
CA THR A 189 18.43 14.11 -19.01
C THR A 189 19.82 13.64 -19.42
N PRO A 190 19.95 12.72 -20.39
CA PRO A 190 21.25 12.21 -20.80
C PRO A 190 22.01 13.22 -21.68
N GLY A 191 23.33 13.32 -21.51
CA GLY A 191 24.22 13.80 -22.59
C GLY A 191 24.83 15.20 -22.48
N THR A 192 24.59 15.96 -21.42
CA THR A 192 25.47 17.09 -21.06
C THR A 192 26.42 16.59 -19.97
N GLY A 193 27.73 16.78 -20.11
CA GLY A 193 28.81 16.24 -19.26
C GLY A 193 28.79 16.55 -17.75
N THR A 194 27.63 16.92 -17.22
CA THR A 194 27.23 17.02 -15.83
C THR A 194 25.77 16.59 -15.79
N GLY A 195 25.52 15.30 -15.54
CA GLY A 195 24.18 14.74 -15.32
C GLY A 195 23.55 15.24 -14.02
N THR A 196 23.41 16.57 -13.91
CA THR A 196 22.74 17.21 -12.78
C THR A 196 21.24 17.01 -12.96
N PRO A 197 20.56 16.34 -12.01
CA PRO A 197 19.12 16.15 -12.10
C PRO A 197 18.46 17.53 -12.02
N THR A 198 17.66 17.86 -13.03
CA THR A 198 16.98 19.16 -13.11
C THR A 198 15.61 19.03 -12.45
N PRO A 199 15.12 20.07 -11.74
CA PRO A 199 13.73 20.15 -11.35
C PRO A 199 12.88 19.97 -12.61
N SER A 200 11.95 19.01 -12.57
CA SER A 200 11.09 18.70 -13.70
C SER A 200 10.33 19.96 -14.16
N SER A 201 10.73 20.53 -15.29
CA SER A 201 9.93 21.47 -16.08
C SER A 201 9.69 20.87 -17.47
N THR A 202 8.73 19.97 -17.59
CA THR A 202 8.19 19.62 -18.91
C THR A 202 6.68 19.52 -18.85
N SER A 203 6.09 20.49 -19.53
CA SER A 203 4.71 20.52 -19.99
C SER A 203 4.46 19.28 -20.85
N SER A 204 3.83 18.27 -20.26
CA SER A 204 3.02 17.28 -20.94
C SER A 204 1.76 17.13 -20.10
N ASN A 205 0.64 17.46 -20.73
CA ASN A 205 -0.69 17.61 -20.14
C ASN A 205 -1.02 16.52 -19.09
N ASN A 206 -1.59 16.97 -17.97
CA ASN A 206 -2.01 16.21 -16.77
C ASN A 206 -0.94 15.91 -15.71
N SER A 207 -0.42 16.97 -15.07
CA SER A 207 -0.19 16.98 -13.63
C SER A 207 0.18 18.39 -13.17
N SER A 208 -0.82 19.21 -12.81
CA SER A 208 -0.54 20.44 -12.07
C SER A 208 -0.35 20.10 -10.60
N LEU A 209 0.86 20.35 -10.10
CA LEU A 209 1.05 20.74 -8.71
C LEU A 209 0.23 22.04 -8.52
N PHE A 210 -0.89 21.97 -7.80
CA PHE A 210 -1.75 23.13 -7.59
C PHE A 210 -1.13 24.04 -6.53
N THR A 211 -0.47 25.10 -6.96
CA THR A 211 -0.36 26.34 -6.18
C THR A 211 -1.61 27.17 -6.48
N PRO A 212 -2.44 27.55 -5.49
CA PRO A 212 -3.61 28.39 -5.75
C PRO A 212 -3.14 29.79 -6.11
N THR A 213 -3.11 30.12 -7.40
CA THR A 213 -3.12 31.50 -7.86
C THR A 213 -4.59 31.95 -7.93
N PRO A 214 -4.98 33.06 -7.29
CA PRO A 214 -6.36 33.54 -7.35
C PRO A 214 -6.75 33.83 -8.81
N GLY A 215 -7.76 33.12 -9.33
CA GLY A 215 -8.40 33.42 -10.62
C GLY A 215 -8.36 32.37 -11.74
N SER A 216 -8.02 31.10 -11.50
CA SER A 216 -8.02 30.09 -12.57
C SER A 216 -9.38 29.42 -12.78
N TYR A 217 -9.90 29.54 -14.01
CA TYR A 217 -11.17 28.96 -14.48
C TYR A 217 -11.08 27.43 -14.64
N VAL A 218 -12.19 26.74 -14.32
CA VAL A 218 -12.34 25.28 -14.42
C VAL A 218 -12.45 24.85 -15.90
N PRO A 219 -11.76 23.79 -16.35
CA PRO A 219 -11.92 23.28 -17.71
C PRO A 219 -13.32 22.72 -17.94
N LEU A 220 -14.01 23.20 -18.98
CA LEU A 220 -15.34 22.74 -19.37
C LEU A 220 -15.29 21.25 -19.72
N GLY A 221 -15.97 20.41 -18.93
CA GLY A 221 -16.05 18.95 -19.13
C GLY A 221 -15.55 18.10 -17.96
N SER A 222 -14.87 18.71 -16.97
CA SER A 222 -14.52 18.01 -15.73
C SER A 222 -15.67 18.14 -14.73
N SER A 223 -16.20 17.03 -14.22
CA SER A 223 -17.17 17.12 -13.12
C SER A 223 -16.49 17.77 -11.92
N VAL A 224 -17.19 18.68 -11.24
CA VAL A 224 -16.71 19.35 -10.03
C VAL A 224 -16.16 18.34 -9.01
N SER A 225 -16.76 17.14 -8.96
CA SER A 225 -16.33 15.98 -8.17
C SER A 225 -14.88 15.54 -8.45
N ALA A 226 -14.48 15.41 -9.72
CA ALA A 226 -13.12 14.98 -10.08
C ALA A 226 -12.05 16.00 -9.68
N LEU A 227 -12.40 17.29 -9.72
CA LEU A 227 -11.51 18.38 -9.32
C LEU A 227 -11.31 18.41 -7.79
N LEU A 228 -12.39 18.16 -7.03
CA LEU A 228 -12.34 18.04 -5.57
C LEU A 228 -11.55 16.82 -5.12
N ASP A 229 -11.72 15.68 -5.79
CA ASP A 229 -10.96 14.45 -5.49
C ASP A 229 -9.46 14.64 -5.71
N ALA A 230 -9.08 15.25 -6.84
CA ALA A 230 -7.67 15.54 -7.14
C ALA A 230 -7.07 16.55 -6.15
N SER A 231 -7.83 17.58 -5.77
CA SER A 231 -7.38 18.60 -4.80
C SER A 231 -7.24 18.04 -3.38
N PHE A 232 -8.22 17.22 -2.94
CA PHE A 232 -8.19 16.56 -1.64
C PHE A 232 -7.04 15.56 -1.56
N THR A 233 -6.82 14.77 -2.61
CA THR A 233 -5.70 13.80 -2.66
C THR A 233 -4.35 14.51 -2.64
N SER A 234 -4.22 15.64 -3.34
CA SER A 234 -2.97 16.42 -3.36
C SER A 234 -2.70 17.14 -2.03
N GLY A 235 -3.73 17.59 -1.32
CA GLY A 235 -3.58 18.32 -0.05
C GLY A 235 -3.48 17.41 1.18
N SER A 236 -4.21 16.29 1.21
CA SER A 236 -4.25 15.37 2.36
C SER A 236 -3.34 14.16 2.19
N GLY A 237 -2.87 13.87 0.98
CA GLY A 237 -2.16 12.63 0.65
C GLY A 237 -3.05 11.39 0.69
N VAL A 238 -4.38 11.54 0.80
CA VAL A 238 -5.36 10.45 0.94
C VAL A 238 -6.47 10.64 -0.09
N SER A 239 -6.87 9.56 -0.77
CA SER A 239 -7.96 9.64 -1.76
C SER A 239 -9.34 9.73 -1.08
N MET A 240 -10.32 10.42 -1.69
CA MET A 240 -11.70 10.43 -1.18
C MET A 240 -12.32 9.03 -1.15
N ALA A 241 -11.90 8.12 -2.02
CA ALA A 241 -12.30 6.71 -1.97
C ALA A 241 -11.82 6.03 -0.68
N SER A 242 -10.60 6.33 -0.23
CA SER A 242 -10.06 5.85 1.05
C SER A 242 -10.83 6.41 2.24
N VAL A 243 -11.21 7.69 2.21
CA VAL A 243 -12.02 8.33 3.26
C VAL A 243 -13.43 7.75 3.31
N ASN A 244 -14.07 7.55 2.16
CA ASN A 244 -15.38 6.91 2.08
C ASN A 244 -15.33 5.49 2.65
N THR A 245 -14.28 4.73 2.32
CA THR A 245 -14.05 3.38 2.86
C THR A 245 -13.84 3.40 4.38
N LEU A 246 -13.07 4.36 4.89
CA LEU A 246 -12.86 4.53 6.33
C LEU A 246 -14.17 4.85 7.06
N ILE A 247 -14.95 5.81 6.55
CA ILE A 247 -16.24 6.21 7.13
C ILE A 247 -17.22 5.03 7.12
N LYS A 248 -17.33 4.31 6.00
CA LYS A 248 -18.14 3.09 5.87
C LYS A 248 -17.73 2.04 6.91
N THR A 249 -16.43 1.88 7.16
CA THR A 249 -15.90 0.90 8.13
C THR A 249 -16.22 1.29 9.58
N ILE A 250 -16.08 2.57 9.94
CA ILE A 250 -16.45 3.07 11.26
C ILE A 250 -17.94 2.85 11.51
N LEU A 251 -18.80 3.20 10.55
CA LEU A 251 -20.25 2.98 10.66
C LEU A 251 -20.61 1.50 10.82
N LEU A 252 -19.96 0.61 10.05
CA LEU A 252 -20.19 -0.84 10.16
C LEU A 252 -19.79 -1.37 11.55
N SER A 253 -18.64 -0.95 12.08
CA SER A 253 -18.17 -1.37 13.41
C SER A 253 -19.13 -0.95 14.54
N ILE A 254 -19.66 0.28 14.49
CA ILE A 254 -20.63 0.77 15.46
C ILE A 254 -21.90 -0.09 15.43
N LEU A 255 -22.40 -0.40 14.23
CA LEU A 255 -23.60 -1.23 14.04
C LEU A 255 -23.42 -2.66 14.57
N VAL A 256 -22.24 -3.27 14.35
CA VAL A 256 -21.93 -4.59 14.90
C VAL A 256 -21.97 -4.56 16.44
N VAL A 257 -21.41 -3.51 17.06
CA VAL A 257 -21.48 -3.35 18.52
C VAL A 257 -22.92 -3.23 19.01
N PHE A 258 -23.77 -2.48 18.31
CA PHE A 258 -25.21 -2.41 18.62
C PHE A 258 -25.92 -3.75 18.49
N ALA A 259 -25.64 -4.52 17.42
CA ALA A 259 -26.21 -5.85 17.22
C ALA A 259 -25.80 -6.83 18.33
N ILE A 260 -24.53 -6.76 18.78
CA ILE A 260 -24.04 -7.56 19.91
C ILE A 260 -24.77 -7.16 21.20
N LYS A 261 -24.89 -5.86 21.49
CA LYS A 261 -25.59 -5.37 22.70
C LYS A 261 -27.08 -5.76 22.69
N ALA A 262 -27.76 -5.64 21.56
CA ALA A 262 -29.15 -6.07 21.41
C ALA A 262 -29.31 -7.58 21.61
N SER A 263 -28.37 -8.38 21.09
CA SER A 263 -28.38 -9.84 21.25
C SER A 263 -28.17 -10.26 22.70
N ILE A 264 -27.25 -9.60 23.42
CA ILE A 264 -27.03 -9.82 24.86
C ILE A 264 -28.26 -9.42 25.68
N GLY A 265 -28.88 -8.27 25.36
CA GLY A 265 -30.09 -7.81 26.04
C GLY A 265 -31.28 -8.76 25.86
N ALA A 266 -31.53 -9.20 24.62
CA ALA A 266 -32.59 -10.17 24.32
C ALA A 266 -32.35 -11.52 25.03
N TRP A 267 -31.10 -11.96 25.11
CA TRP A 267 -30.74 -13.15 25.87
C TRP A 267 -30.99 -13.00 27.37
N GLY A 268 -30.66 -11.84 27.95
CA GLY A 268 -30.94 -11.54 29.35
C GLY A 268 -32.44 -11.58 29.67
N GLN A 269 -33.28 -11.00 28.81
CA GLN A 269 -34.73 -11.03 28.99
C GLN A 269 -35.33 -12.43 28.82
N TYR A 270 -34.80 -13.23 27.89
CA TYR A 270 -35.17 -14.64 27.75
C TYR A 270 -34.84 -15.45 29.00
N GLN A 271 -33.64 -15.27 29.58
CA GLN A 271 -33.27 -15.94 30.82
C GLN A 271 -34.11 -15.49 32.03
N ALA A 272 -34.56 -14.23 32.03
CA ALA A 272 -35.47 -13.71 33.04
C ALA A 272 -36.93 -14.17 32.86
N GLY A 273 -37.23 -14.98 31.82
CA GLY A 273 -38.58 -15.44 31.52
C GLY A 273 -39.52 -14.35 30.98
N GLN A 274 -38.97 -13.19 30.62
CA GLN A 274 -39.73 -12.02 30.15
C GLN A 274 -39.99 -12.06 28.64
N MET A 275 -39.46 -13.05 27.94
CA MET A 275 -39.50 -13.15 26.48
C MET A 275 -39.66 -14.61 26.07
N ASP A 276 -40.56 -14.89 25.14
CA ASP A 276 -40.82 -16.26 24.69
C ASP A 276 -39.82 -16.71 23.61
N THR A 277 -39.64 -18.02 23.47
CA THR A 277 -38.74 -18.64 22.47
C THR A 277 -39.09 -18.24 21.03
N PHE A 278 -40.36 -17.98 20.73
CA PHE A 278 -40.80 -17.51 19.43
C PHE A 278 -40.29 -16.08 19.15
N GLU A 279 -40.45 -15.18 20.12
CA GLU A 279 -40.00 -13.80 20.03
C GLU A 279 -38.48 -13.72 19.90
N LEU A 280 -37.74 -14.56 20.63
CA LEU A 280 -36.28 -14.60 20.55
C LEU A 280 -35.82 -15.02 19.16
N LYS A 281 -36.44 -16.05 18.58
CA LYS A 281 -36.14 -16.49 17.21
C LYS A 281 -36.48 -15.43 16.17
N GLN A 282 -37.61 -14.75 16.32
CA GLN A 282 -38.02 -13.71 15.38
C GLN A 282 -37.14 -12.47 15.50
N GLY A 283 -36.76 -12.06 16.70
CA GLY A 283 -35.80 -10.99 16.97
C GLY A 283 -34.42 -11.29 16.39
N GLY A 284 -33.91 -12.52 16.61
CA GLY A 284 -32.64 -12.98 16.04
C GLY A 284 -32.64 -12.93 14.51
N LYS A 285 -33.73 -13.38 13.86
CA LYS A 285 -33.87 -13.29 12.39
C LYS A 285 -33.84 -11.84 11.89
N ARG A 286 -34.50 -10.91 12.59
CA ARG A 286 -34.50 -9.49 12.20
C ARG A 286 -33.11 -8.87 12.29
N ILE A 287 -32.35 -9.17 13.35
CA ILE A 287 -30.96 -8.71 13.50
C ILE A 287 -30.07 -9.27 12.39
N LEU A 288 -30.22 -10.55 12.05
CA LEU A 288 -29.44 -11.21 11.01
C LEU A 288 -29.73 -10.64 9.62
N ILE A 289 -31.01 -10.40 9.30
CA ILE A 289 -31.42 -9.76 8.05
C ILE A 289 -30.85 -8.34 7.96
N LEU A 290 -30.93 -7.55 9.04
CA LEU A 290 -30.35 -6.20 9.07
C LEU A 290 -28.84 -6.21 8.85
N MET A 291 -28.11 -7.13 9.49
CA MET A 291 -26.66 -7.28 9.29
C MET A 291 -26.32 -7.66 7.84
N MET A 292 -27.11 -8.54 7.22
CA MET A 292 -26.92 -8.98 5.84
C MET A 292 -27.24 -7.87 4.82
N LEU A 293 -28.31 -7.11 5.05
CA LEU A 293 -28.68 -5.97 4.19
C LEU A 293 -27.64 -4.86 4.26
N MET A 294 -27.11 -4.58 5.45
CA MET A 294 -26.09 -3.55 5.63
C MET A 294 -24.75 -3.97 5.02
N THR A 295 -24.33 -5.23 5.21
CA THR A 295 -23.10 -5.71 4.53
C THR A 295 -23.23 -5.61 3.01
N LEU A 296 -24.39 -5.90 2.43
CA LEU A 296 -24.62 -5.67 0.99
C LEU A 296 -24.53 -4.19 0.59
N VAL A 297 -25.07 -3.26 1.38
CA VAL A 297 -25.03 -1.82 1.10
C VAL A 297 -23.62 -1.20 1.28
N PHE A 298 -22.80 -1.79 2.16
CA PHE A 298 -21.46 -1.27 2.43
C PHE A 298 -20.35 -1.92 1.57
N VAL A 299 -20.59 -3.13 1.05
CA VAL A 299 -19.67 -3.88 0.17
C VAL A 299 -19.87 -3.55 -1.32
N TYR A 300 -21.07 -3.15 -1.73
CA TYR A 300 -21.37 -2.63 -3.08
C TYR A 300 -21.46 -1.10 -3.11
#